data_AF-A0A3M1BJL7-F1
#
_entry.id   AF-A0A3M1BJL7-F1
#
_cell.length_a   1.000
_cell.length_b   1.000
_cell.length_c   1.000
_cell.angle_alpha   90.00
_cell.angle_beta   90.00
_cell.angle_gamma   90.00
#
_symmetry.space_group_name_H-M   'P 1'
#
loop_
_entity.id
_entity.type
_entity.pdbx_description
1 polymer ?
#
loop_
_entity_poly.entity_id
_entity_poly.type
_entity_poly.pdbx_seq_one_letter_code
_entity_poly.pdbx_strand_id
1 'polypeptide(L)' 'MNACALPPGPARPLPWWKTRPRNSRLPRALQALAQQYGDIVRFRLEGKNGYFLNHPRFIAAVFQAEGDAFAPEPG' A
#
# COMPACT_ATOMS: atom_id res chain seq x y z
N MET A 1 10.66 -11.71 -23.41
CA MET A 1 9.80 -10.62 -22.88
C MET A 1 9.87 -10.71 -21.35
N ASN A 2 10.54 -9.77 -20.69
CA ASN A 2 10.58 -9.75 -19.22
C ASN A 2 9.17 -9.41 -18.73
N ALA A 3 8.44 -10.41 -18.25
CA ALA A 3 7.22 -10.17 -17.49
C ALA A 3 7.62 -9.29 -16.31
N CYS A 4 7.10 -8.06 -16.26
CA CYS A 4 7.35 -7.16 -15.14
C CYS A 4 6.76 -7.83 -13.91
N ALA A 5 7.62 -8.44 -13.08
CA ALA A 5 7.19 -9.20 -11.93
C ALA A 5 6.46 -8.24 -10.99
N LEU A 6 5.24 -8.62 -10.61
CA LEU A 6 4.42 -7.79 -9.72
C LEU A 6 5.18 -7.58 -8.38
N PRO A 7 5.00 -6.42 -7.73
CA PRO A 7 5.64 -6.16 -6.46
C PRO A 7 5.36 -7.27 -5.44
N PRO A 8 6.34 -7.60 -4.60
CA PRO A 8 6.18 -8.64 -3.60
C PRO A 8 5.15 -8.25 -2.54
N GLY A 9 4.62 -9.23 -1.83
CA GLY A 9 3.75 -8.96 -0.70
C GLY A 9 3.05 -10.21 -0.16
N PRO A 10 2.21 -10.03 0.87
CA PRO A 10 1.59 -11.16 1.56
C PRO A 10 0.68 -11.96 0.61
N ALA A 11 0.87 -13.28 0.60
CA ALA A 11 0.03 -14.21 -0.16
C ALA A 11 -1.42 -14.25 0.36
N ARG A 12 -1.63 -13.94 1.65
CA ARG A 12 -2.95 -13.87 2.27
C ARG A 12 -3.48 -12.43 2.24
N PRO A 13 -4.80 -12.24 2.03
CA PRO A 13 -5.42 -10.93 2.13
C PRO A 13 -5.17 -10.28 3.49
N LEU A 14 -4.98 -8.96 3.50
CA LEU A 14 -4.93 -8.22 4.75
C LEU A 14 -6.32 -8.20 5.38
N PRO A 15 -6.46 -8.49 6.68
CA PRO A 15 -7.75 -8.37 7.35
C PRO A 15 -8.21 -6.91 7.33
N TRP A 16 -9.44 -6.67 6.88
CA TRP A 16 -10.06 -5.34 6.78
C TRP A 16 -10.05 -4.55 8.11
N TRP A 17 -10.08 -5.22 9.27
CA TRP A 17 -9.95 -4.56 10.58
C TRP A 17 -8.54 -4.02 10.86
N LYS A 18 -7.51 -4.52 10.16
CA LYS A 18 -6.11 -4.09 10.34
C LYS A 18 -5.84 -2.81 9.56
N THR A 19 -6.63 -2.50 8.54
CA THR A 19 -6.48 -1.32 7.66
C THR A 19 -7.31 -0.12 8.10
N ARG A 20 -8.07 -0.22 9.21
CA ARG A 20 -8.82 0.92 9.75
C ARG A 20 -7.84 1.98 10.29
N PRO A 21 -7.97 3.26 9.91
CA PRO A 21 -7.08 4.34 10.38
C PRO A 21 -7.07 4.50 11.91
N ARG A 22 -8.18 4.17 12.59
CA ARG A 22 -8.28 4.17 14.05
C ARG A 22 -7.60 2.99 14.74
N ASN A 23 -6.99 2.07 14.00
CA ASN A 23 -6.27 0.94 14.59
C ASN A 23 -4.84 1.38 14.93
N SER A 24 -4.55 1.54 16.23
CA SER A 24 -3.21 1.89 16.72
C SER A 24 -2.10 0.89 16.35
N ARG A 25 -2.46 -0.31 15.87
CA ARG A 25 -1.51 -1.33 15.39
C ARG A 25 -1.21 -1.23 13.89
N LEU A 26 -1.96 -0.43 13.14
CA LEU A 26 -1.78 -0.27 11.69
C LEU A 26 -0.37 0.25 11.33
N PRO A 27 0.18 1.30 11.98
CA PRO A 27 1.51 1.79 11.63
C PRO A 27 2.61 0.74 11.80
N ARG A 28 2.55 -0.04 12.90
CA ARG A 28 3.50 -1.13 13.15
C ARG A 28 3.35 -2.27 12.14
N ALA A 29 2.12 -2.60 11.73
CA ALA A 29 1.87 -3.62 10.72
C ALA A 29 2.41 -3.20 9.34
N LEU A 30 2.22 -1.93 8.96
CA LEU A 30 2.78 -1.38 7.73
C LEU A 30 4.31 -1.34 7.75
N GLN A 31 4.90 -0.98 8.88
CA GLN A 31 6.35 -1.02 9.07
C GLN A 31 6.92 -2.43 8.93
N ALA A 32 6.25 -3.44 9.49
CA ALA A 32 6.65 -4.84 9.34
C ALA A 32 6.58 -5.30 7.86
N LEU A 33 5.55 -4.87 7.12
CA LEU A 33 5.44 -5.15 5.69
C LEU A 33 6.57 -4.49 4.88
N ALA A 34 6.90 -3.24 5.21
CA ALA A 34 8.01 -2.51 4.61
C ALA A 34 9.35 -3.22 4.84
N GLN A 35 9.60 -3.67 6.07
CA GLN A 35 10.82 -4.43 6.41
C GLN A 35 10.90 -5.78 5.68
N GLN A 36 9.76 -6.43 5.45
CA GLN A 36 9.71 -7.76 4.86
C GLN A 36 9.75 -7.75 3.32
N TYR A 37 9.09 -6.78 2.69
CA TYR A 37 8.86 -6.78 1.24
C TYR A 37 9.46 -5.57 0.52
N GLY A 38 9.97 -4.59 1.26
CA GLY A 38 10.62 -3.39 0.72
C GLY A 38 9.67 -2.22 0.49
N ASP A 39 10.03 -1.37 -0.47
CA ASP A 39 9.46 -0.04 -0.66
C ASP A 39 8.07 -0.02 -1.31
N ILE A 40 7.75 -1.06 -2.08
CA ILE A 40 6.49 -1.24 -2.79
C ILE A 40 5.94 -2.62 -2.44
N VAL A 41 4.82 -2.64 -1.72
CA VAL A 41 4.20 -3.89 -1.26
C VAL A 41 2.84 -4.05 -1.92
N ARG A 42 2.61 -5.19 -2.57
CA ARG A 42 1.29 -5.54 -3.11
C ARG A 42 0.50 -6.33 -2.07
N PHE A 43 -0.75 -5.98 -1.85
CA PHE A 43 -1.64 -6.74 -0.97
C PHE A 43 -3.02 -6.90 -1.59
N ARG A 44 -3.80 -7.85 -1.07
CA ARG A 44 -5.23 -7.94 -1.36
C ARG A 44 -6.03 -7.44 -0.17
N LEU A 45 -7.00 -6.56 -0.42
CA LEU A 45 -7.94 -6.07 0.56
C LEU A 45 -9.34 -6.17 -0.04
N GLU A 46 -10.23 -6.91 0.61
CA GLU A 46 -11.63 -7.09 0.17
C GLU A 46 -11.77 -7.50 -1.32
N GLY A 47 -10.90 -8.41 -1.78
CA GLY A 47 -10.89 -8.89 -3.17
C GLY A 47 -10.24 -7.93 -4.18
N LYS A 48 -9.88 -6.71 -3.77
CA LYS A 48 -9.16 -5.73 -4.60
C LYS A 48 -7.66 -5.84 -4.40
N ASN A 49 -6.89 -5.56 -5.44
CA ASN A 49 -5.43 -5.39 -5.31
C ASN A 49 -5.17 -3.97 -4.82
N GLY A 50 -4.39 -3.85 -3.74
CA GLY A 50 -3.87 -2.59 -3.24
C GLY A 50 -2.34 -2.59 -3.28
N TYR A 51 -1.78 -1.39 -3.32
CA TYR A 51 -0.34 -1.16 -3.27
C TYR A 51 -0.03 -0.24 -2.10
N PHE A 52 0.97 -0.61 -1.30
CA PHE A 52 1.50 0.21 -0.23
C PHE A 52 2.87 0.73 -0.66
N LEU A 53 3.01 2.05 -0.67
CA LEU A 53 4.24 2.75 -1.01
C LEU A 53 4.80 3.38 0.26
N ASN A 54 6.03 3.03 0.64
CA ASN A 54 6.67 3.61 1.83
C ASN A 54 7.83 4.55 1.50
N HIS A 55 8.35 4.51 0.28
CA HIS A 55 9.52 5.30 -0.09
C HIS A 55 9.13 6.69 -0.60
N PRO A 56 9.70 7.79 -0.07
CA PRO A 56 9.32 9.16 -0.43
C PRO A 56 9.32 9.44 -1.94
N ARG A 57 10.30 8.88 -2.66
CA ARG A 57 10.39 9.01 -4.13
C ARG A 57 9.16 8.46 -4.86
N PHE A 58 8.62 7.30 -4.46
CA PHE A 58 7.45 6.71 -5.12
C PHE A 58 6.17 7.43 -4.74
N ILE A 59 6.07 7.85 -3.48
CA ILE A 59 4.97 8.65 -2.99
C ILE A 59 4.89 9.97 -3.77
N ALA A 60 6.01 10.69 -3.91
CA ALA A 60 6.08 11.93 -4.67
C ALA A 60 5.71 11.72 -6.14
N ALA A 61 6.21 10.66 -6.77
CA ALA A 61 5.88 10.33 -8.16
C ALA A 61 4.37 10.09 -8.36
N VAL A 62 3.72 9.38 -7.43
CA VAL A 62 2.27 9.12 -7.49
C VAL A 62 1.48 10.40 -7.26
N PHE A 63 1.83 11.22 -6.27
CA PHE A 63 1.14 12.49 -6.05
C PHE A 63 1.33 13.49 -7.20
N GLN A 64 2.49 13.48 -7.87
CA GLN A 64 2.72 14.30 -9.05
C GLN A 64 1.94 13.82 -10.27
N ALA A 65 1.80 12.51 -10.44
CA ALA A 65 1.11 11.92 -11.59
C ALA A 65 -0.43 11.96 -11.45
N GLU A 66 -0.94 11.73 -10.24
CA GLU A 66 -2.35 11.45 -9.98
C GLU A 66 -2.95 12.41 -8.95
N GLY A 67 -2.35 13.59 -8.78
CA GLY A 67 -2.71 14.56 -7.72
C GLY A 67 -4.20 14.89 -7.66
N ASP A 68 -4.87 14.94 -8.81
CA ASP A 68 -6.32 15.18 -8.90
C ASP A 68 -7.18 13.95 -8.57
N ALA A 69 -6.65 12.74 -8.77
CA ALA A 69 -7.35 11.48 -8.49
C ALA A 69 -7.35 11.14 -6.98
N PHE A 70 -6.38 11.65 -6.23
CA PHE A 70 -6.33 11.57 -4.78
C PHE A 70 -7.06 12.76 -4.13
N ALA A 71 -8.35 12.94 -4.45
CA ALA A 71 -9.16 13.91 -3.74
C ALA A 71 -9.32 13.50 -2.27
N PRO A 72 -9.06 14.38 -1.28
CA PRO A 72 -9.47 14.13 0.09
C PRO A 72 -10.99 13.95 0.13
N GLU A 73 -11.51 12.98 0.89
CA GLU A 73 -12.96 12.83 1.03
C GLU A 73 -13.58 14.15 1.52
N PRO A 74 -14.73 14.56 0.95
CA PRO A 74 -15.47 15.69 1.49
C PRO A 74 -15.88 15.35 2.94
N GLY A 75 -15.46 16.22 3.87
CA GLY A 75 -15.73 16.09 5.30
C GLY A 75 -17.20 16.25 5.67
#